data_AF-A0A918ETA3-F1
#
_entry.id   AF-A0A918ETA3-F1
#
_cell.length_a   1.000
_cell.length_b   1.000
_cell.length_c   1.000
_cell.angle_alpha   90.00
_cell.angle_beta   90.00
_cell.angle_gamma   90.00
#
_symmetry.space_group_name_H-M   'P 1'
#
loop_
_entity.id
_entity.type
_entity.pdbx_description
1 polymer ?
#
loop_
_entity_poly.entity_id
_entity_poly.type
_entity_poly.pdbx_seq_one_letter_code
_entity_poly.pdbx_strand_id
1 'polypeptide(L)'
;MTHSPTTVTGRTATGPADDPADLRRLLTFRGHGAARLLLGCRARLEDVEGAVAGGQSEVAVLMAYDLLQLSLSIRGLRTGGELMYGHDEAAFDPFAGLPAEEAEAANALAAEGLDAAGERGEKWLQRLRDHLAETEAQLGYTEPLPDVRSGSGMMKGFRLARTWQPLLDRVGLPPLLPDAWTRRAD
;
A
#
# COMPACT_ATOMS: atom_id res chain seq x y z
N MET A 1 -67.94 20.00 -3.05
CA MET A 1 -67.02 19.56 -1.96
C MET A 1 -65.74 19.10 -2.64
N THR A 2 -64.93 20.03 -3.12
CA THR A 2 -63.69 20.57 -2.51
C THR A 2 -62.54 19.56 -2.49
N HIS A 3 -61.67 19.71 -3.50
CA HIS A 3 -60.30 19.23 -3.54
C HIS A 3 -59.45 19.91 -2.46
N SER A 4 -58.62 19.15 -1.76
CA SER A 4 -57.31 19.59 -1.26
C SER A 4 -56.44 18.37 -0.93
N PRO A 5 -55.32 18.15 -1.64
CA PRO A 5 -54.20 17.39 -1.12
C PRO A 5 -53.29 18.34 -0.32
N THR A 6 -53.15 18.11 0.97
CA THR A 6 -52.18 18.81 1.81
C THR A 6 -50.79 18.21 1.55
N THR A 7 -49.98 18.94 0.82
CA THR A 7 -48.52 18.78 0.81
C THR A 7 -47.94 19.71 1.88
N VAL A 8 -47.28 19.15 2.91
CA VAL A 8 -46.21 19.81 3.67
C VAL A 8 -45.19 18.72 4.05
N THR A 9 -44.16 18.50 3.24
CA THR A 9 -42.76 18.96 3.42
C THR A 9 -42.15 18.65 4.79
N GLY A 10 -41.10 17.81 4.80
CA GLY A 10 -40.15 17.79 5.92
C GLY A 10 -39.43 16.47 6.14
N ARG A 11 -38.42 16.18 5.31
CA ARG A 11 -37.02 15.98 5.73
C ARG A 11 -36.23 15.40 4.54
N THR A 12 -35.75 16.31 3.72
CA THR A 12 -34.67 16.09 2.75
C THR A 12 -33.36 15.81 3.48
N ALA A 13 -32.59 14.88 2.89
CA ALA A 13 -31.15 14.70 3.04
C ALA A 13 -30.62 14.28 4.42
N THR A 14 -30.62 12.98 4.69
CA THR A 14 -29.41 12.33 5.18
C THR A 14 -28.69 11.75 3.97
N GLY A 15 -27.47 12.23 3.69
CA GLY A 15 -26.60 11.64 2.67
C GLY A 15 -26.38 10.14 2.90
N PRO A 16 -25.73 9.43 1.96
CA PRO A 16 -25.46 8.03 2.18
C PRO A 16 -24.74 7.90 3.52
N ALA A 17 -25.30 7.09 4.43
CA ALA A 17 -24.53 6.64 5.57
C ALA A 17 -23.23 6.07 4.99
N ASP A 18 -22.09 6.62 5.39
CA ASP A 18 -20.78 6.11 4.95
C ASP A 18 -20.80 4.59 5.13
N ASP A 19 -20.82 3.89 4.00
CA ASP A 19 -21.07 2.46 3.91
C ASP A 19 -19.99 1.76 4.76
N PRO A 20 -20.31 0.77 5.62
CA PRO A 20 -19.30 -0.03 6.31
C PRO A 20 -18.20 -0.56 5.37
N ALA A 21 -18.51 -0.76 4.09
CA ALA A 21 -17.55 -1.07 3.04
C ALA A 21 -16.50 0.04 2.82
N ASP A 22 -16.86 1.32 2.94
CA ASP A 22 -15.95 2.45 2.78
C ASP A 22 -15.01 2.60 3.98
N LEU A 23 -15.50 2.41 5.21
CA LEU A 23 -14.63 2.40 6.40
C LEU A 23 -13.65 1.22 6.37
N ARG A 24 -14.12 0.00 6.04
CA ARG A 24 -13.23 -1.17 5.90
C ARG A 24 -12.17 -0.91 4.84
N ARG A 25 -12.54 -0.37 3.68
CA ARG A 25 -11.61 -0.01 2.61
C ARG A 25 -10.59 1.02 3.06
N LEU A 26 -11.03 2.08 3.72
CA LEU A 26 -10.13 3.11 4.26
C LEU A 26 -9.14 2.54 5.28
N LEU A 27 -9.60 1.70 6.20
CA LEU A 27 -8.75 1.03 7.20
C LEU A 27 -7.80 0.03 6.56
N THR A 28 -8.25 -0.70 5.54
CA THR A 28 -7.40 -1.58 4.73
C THR A 28 -6.29 -0.79 4.05
N PHE A 29 -6.64 0.29 3.35
CA PHE A 29 -5.67 1.15 2.68
C PHE A 29 -4.67 1.76 3.67
N ARG A 30 -5.12 2.34 4.79
CA ARG A 30 -4.23 2.99 5.75
C ARG A 30 -3.42 2.01 6.59
N GLY A 31 -4.05 0.99 7.14
CA GLY A 31 -3.39 0.02 8.03
C GLY A 31 -2.51 -0.95 7.25
N HIS A 32 -3.13 -1.74 6.37
CA HIS A 32 -2.39 -2.77 5.61
C HIS A 32 -1.49 -2.15 4.55
N GLY A 33 -1.88 -1.05 3.93
CA GLY A 33 -1.01 -0.32 3.01
C GLY A 33 0.27 0.18 3.69
N ALA A 34 0.16 0.73 4.91
CA ALA A 34 1.34 1.14 5.68
C ALA A 34 2.23 -0.03 6.07
N ALA A 35 1.63 -1.16 6.49
CA ALA A 35 2.40 -2.37 6.81
C ALA A 35 3.11 -2.94 5.58
N ARG A 36 2.45 -3.00 4.41
CA ARG A 36 3.06 -3.43 3.14
C ARG A 36 4.16 -2.48 2.69
N LEU A 37 3.96 -1.16 2.79
CA LEU A 37 4.99 -0.19 2.43
C LEU A 37 6.23 -0.39 3.31
N LEU A 38 6.01 -0.46 4.63
CA LEU A 38 7.06 -0.56 5.62
C LEU A 38 7.81 -1.89 5.49
N LEU A 39 7.12 -3.02 5.63
CA LEU A 39 7.74 -4.34 5.70
C LEU A 39 8.15 -4.90 4.33
N GLY A 40 7.50 -4.45 3.25
CA GLY A 40 7.68 -5.01 1.92
C GLY A 40 8.36 -4.08 0.94
N CYS A 41 7.84 -2.87 0.72
CA CYS A 41 8.41 -1.93 -0.26
C CYS A 41 9.79 -1.42 0.16
N ARG A 42 9.96 -0.98 1.42
CA ARG A 42 11.27 -0.49 1.90
C ARG A 42 12.34 -1.57 1.82
N ALA A 43 12.03 -2.80 2.24
CA ALA A 43 12.96 -3.92 2.15
C ALA A 43 13.40 -4.21 0.69
N ARG A 44 12.45 -4.21 -0.26
CA ARG A 44 12.75 -4.39 -1.68
C ARG A 44 13.54 -3.24 -2.28
N LEU A 45 13.27 -2.00 -1.88
CA LEU A 45 14.05 -0.84 -2.31
C LEU A 45 15.51 -0.99 -1.89
N GLU A 46 15.77 -1.37 -0.65
CA GLU A 46 17.14 -1.62 -0.19
C GLU A 46 17.84 -2.76 -0.96
N ASP A 47 17.09 -3.79 -1.36
CA ASP A 47 17.63 -4.87 -2.20
C ASP A 47 17.99 -4.38 -3.61
N VAL A 48 17.15 -3.52 -4.21
CA VAL A 48 17.45 -2.84 -5.48
C VAL A 48 18.69 -1.95 -5.36
N GLU A 49 18.78 -1.14 -4.30
CA GLU A 49 19.94 -0.29 -4.02
C GLU A 49 21.23 -1.11 -3.90
N GLY A 50 21.16 -2.24 -3.17
CA GLY A 50 22.26 -3.20 -3.06
C GLY A 50 22.67 -3.82 -4.40
N ALA A 51 21.71 -4.21 -5.23
CA ALA A 51 21.96 -4.76 -6.56
C ALA A 51 22.61 -3.74 -7.50
N VAL A 52 22.15 -2.47 -7.49
CA VAL A 52 22.76 -1.37 -8.26
C VAL A 52 24.19 -1.11 -7.80
N ALA A 53 24.42 -1.03 -6.48
CA ALA A 53 25.76 -0.85 -5.92
C ALA A 53 26.70 -2.01 -6.27
N GLY A 54 26.17 -3.23 -6.38
CA GLY A 54 26.89 -4.42 -6.81
C GLY A 54 27.09 -4.56 -8.33
N GLY A 55 26.58 -3.63 -9.14
CA GLY A 55 26.65 -3.70 -10.60
C GLY A 55 25.79 -4.82 -11.21
N GLN A 56 24.78 -5.29 -10.49
CA GLN A 56 23.89 -6.39 -10.88
C GLN A 56 22.59 -5.84 -11.50
N SER A 57 22.70 -5.13 -12.63
CA SER A 57 21.57 -4.38 -13.22
C SER A 57 20.36 -5.25 -13.56
N GLU A 58 20.56 -6.47 -14.07
CA GLU A 58 19.44 -7.40 -14.36
C GLU A 58 18.68 -7.82 -13.09
N VAL A 59 19.41 -8.09 -12.00
CA VAL A 59 18.82 -8.42 -10.69
C VAL A 59 18.08 -7.21 -10.13
N ALA A 60 18.66 -6.02 -10.25
CA ALA A 60 18.04 -4.79 -9.81
C ALA A 60 16.71 -4.53 -10.54
N VAL A 61 16.65 -4.78 -11.85
CA VAL A 61 15.41 -4.64 -12.66
C VAL A 61 14.34 -5.62 -12.19
N LEU A 62 14.69 -6.90 -12.00
CA LEU A 62 13.74 -7.90 -11.51
C LEU A 62 13.17 -7.52 -10.14
N MET A 63 14.04 -7.09 -9.21
CA MET A 63 13.61 -6.61 -7.89
C MET A 63 12.78 -5.33 -7.96
N ALA A 64 13.06 -4.45 -8.93
CA ALA A 64 12.29 -3.22 -9.15
C ALA A 64 10.86 -3.53 -9.65
N TYR A 65 10.67 -4.55 -10.50
CA TYR A 65 9.32 -5.00 -10.87
C TYR A 65 8.52 -5.44 -9.64
N ASP A 66 9.11 -6.26 -8.76
CA ASP A 66 8.45 -6.70 -7.53
C ASP A 66 8.13 -5.53 -6.60
N LEU A 67 9.05 -4.57 -6.46
CA LEU A 67 8.87 -3.35 -5.68
C LEU A 67 7.69 -2.53 -6.17
N LEU A 68 7.64 -2.27 -7.48
CA LEU A 68 6.63 -1.43 -8.09
C LEU A 68 5.27 -2.10 -8.12
N GLN A 69 5.19 -3.40 -8.40
CA GLN A 69 3.95 -4.16 -8.27
C GLN A 69 3.44 -4.14 -6.82
N LEU A 70 4.32 -4.29 -5.83
CA LEU A 70 3.91 -4.18 -4.43
C LEU A 70 3.41 -2.77 -4.08
N SER A 71 4.07 -1.71 -4.58
CA SER A 71 3.63 -0.31 -4.41
C SER A 71 2.25 -0.08 -5.03
N LEU A 72 2.01 -0.56 -6.25
CA LEU A 72 0.71 -0.49 -6.90
C LEU A 72 -0.35 -1.28 -6.12
N SER A 73 -0.02 -2.45 -5.59
CA SER A 73 -0.96 -3.22 -4.76
C SER A 73 -1.45 -2.45 -3.54
N ILE A 74 -0.64 -1.53 -3.00
CA ILE A 74 -1.02 -0.64 -1.89
C ILE A 74 -2.01 0.41 -2.38
N ARG A 75 -1.72 1.05 -3.53
CA ARG A 75 -2.62 2.02 -4.15
C ARG A 75 -3.97 1.39 -4.50
N GLY A 76 -3.97 0.13 -4.96
CA GLY A 76 -5.16 -0.64 -5.28
C GLY A 76 -6.10 -0.84 -4.10
N LEU A 77 -5.58 -0.94 -2.86
CA LEU A 77 -6.41 -1.05 -1.65
C LEU A 77 -7.38 0.13 -1.46
N ARG A 78 -7.10 1.28 -2.08
CA ARG A 78 -7.96 2.48 -2.00
C ARG A 78 -9.20 2.38 -2.89
N THR A 79 -9.17 1.55 -3.93
CA THR A 79 -10.23 1.48 -4.96
C THR A 79 -11.02 0.19 -4.81
N GLY A 80 -10.43 -0.93 -5.21
CA GLY A 80 -11.03 -2.27 -5.13
C GLY A 80 -10.02 -3.40 -5.07
N GLY A 81 -8.72 -3.09 -5.08
CA GLY A 81 -7.64 -4.05 -5.00
C GLY A 81 -7.69 -4.84 -3.70
N GLU A 82 -7.45 -6.12 -3.82
CA GLU A 82 -7.68 -7.04 -2.71
C GLU A 82 -6.51 -7.07 -1.69
N LEU A 83 -6.84 -7.51 -0.47
CA LEU A 83 -5.97 -7.41 0.71
C LEU A 83 -4.89 -8.51 0.87
N MET A 84 -5.06 -9.68 0.27
CA MET A 84 -4.10 -10.79 0.24
C MET A 84 -3.17 -10.77 -1.00
N TYR A 85 -2.16 -9.90 -1.03
CA TYR A 85 -1.19 -9.93 -2.13
C TYR A 85 -0.15 -11.05 -1.95
N GLY A 86 -0.02 -11.96 -2.93
CA GLY A 86 1.04 -12.98 -2.95
C GLY A 86 0.81 -14.19 -2.02
N HIS A 87 -0.43 -14.50 -1.68
CA HIS A 87 -0.81 -15.83 -1.18
C HIS A 87 -1.48 -16.62 -2.30
N ASP A 88 -1.26 -17.93 -2.35
CA ASP A 88 -1.70 -18.85 -3.41
C ASP A 88 -3.25 -18.99 -3.48
N GLU A 89 -3.96 -17.90 -3.69
CA GLU A 89 -5.41 -17.84 -3.82
C GLU A 89 -5.79 -17.56 -5.28
N ALA A 90 -6.65 -18.41 -5.85
CA ALA A 90 -6.83 -18.54 -7.30
C ALA A 90 -7.73 -17.47 -7.96
N ALA A 91 -8.15 -16.42 -7.24
CA ALA A 91 -9.06 -15.39 -7.76
C ALA A 91 -8.71 -14.03 -7.16
N PHE A 92 -7.51 -13.52 -7.49
CA PHE A 92 -6.95 -12.35 -6.83
C PHE A 92 -6.53 -11.26 -7.82
N ASP A 93 -7.21 -10.11 -7.81
CA ASP A 93 -6.73 -8.90 -8.51
C ASP A 93 -6.31 -7.82 -7.49
N PRO A 94 -5.01 -7.74 -7.12
CA PRO A 94 -4.51 -6.75 -6.17
C PRO A 94 -4.47 -5.33 -6.76
N PHE A 95 -4.72 -5.19 -8.06
CA PHE A 95 -4.66 -3.94 -8.81
C PHE A 95 -6.05 -3.44 -9.20
N ALA A 96 -7.12 -4.12 -8.78
CA ALA A 96 -8.48 -3.82 -9.19
C ALA A 96 -8.83 -2.33 -8.97
N GLY A 97 -9.23 -1.67 -10.05
CA GLY A 97 -9.59 -0.24 -10.06
C GLY A 97 -8.43 0.73 -10.16
N LEU A 98 -7.18 0.27 -10.32
CA LEU A 98 -6.06 1.14 -10.70
C LEU A 98 -6.14 1.51 -12.18
N PRO A 99 -5.78 2.75 -12.56
CA PRO A 99 -5.61 3.12 -13.96
C PRO A 99 -4.52 2.29 -14.63
N ALA A 100 -4.76 1.80 -15.84
CA ALA A 100 -3.78 1.04 -16.62
C ALA A 100 -2.48 1.82 -16.85
N GLU A 101 -2.59 3.14 -17.03
CA GLU A 101 -1.45 4.04 -17.22
C GLU A 101 -0.49 4.03 -16.01
N GLU A 102 -0.98 3.84 -14.78
CA GLU A 102 -0.11 3.73 -13.60
C GLU A 102 0.71 2.44 -13.64
N ALA A 103 0.10 1.33 -14.06
CA ALA A 103 0.78 0.05 -14.20
C ALA A 103 1.82 0.09 -15.34
N GLU A 104 1.47 0.69 -16.48
CA GLU A 104 2.38 0.88 -17.61
C GLU A 104 3.58 1.77 -17.23
N ALA A 105 3.33 2.90 -16.56
CA ALA A 105 4.37 3.80 -16.10
C ALA A 105 5.32 3.13 -15.10
N ALA A 106 4.77 2.31 -14.19
CA ALA A 106 5.57 1.54 -13.25
C ALA A 106 6.43 0.48 -13.95
N ASN A 107 5.86 -0.28 -14.89
CA ASN A 107 6.62 -1.27 -15.66
C ASN A 107 7.75 -0.60 -16.47
N ALA A 108 7.47 0.55 -17.09
CA ALA A 108 8.47 1.34 -17.79
C ALA A 108 9.60 1.79 -16.84
N LEU A 109 9.25 2.29 -15.64
CA LEU A 109 10.23 2.70 -14.64
C LEU A 109 11.13 1.52 -14.19
N ALA A 110 10.59 0.32 -14.00
CA ALA A 110 11.43 -0.85 -13.69
C ALA A 110 12.40 -1.18 -14.83
N ALA A 111 11.93 -1.17 -16.08
CA ALA A 111 12.72 -1.55 -17.26
C ALA A 111 13.91 -0.62 -17.53
N GLU A 112 13.83 0.65 -17.14
CA GLU A 112 14.93 1.63 -17.28
C GLU A 112 16.20 1.22 -16.51
N GLY A 113 16.09 0.30 -15.55
CA GLY A 113 17.21 -0.17 -14.73
C GLY A 113 18.27 -0.97 -15.48
N LEU A 114 18.03 -1.42 -16.72
CA LEU A 114 18.97 -2.26 -17.46
C LEU A 114 20.33 -1.59 -17.68
N ASP A 115 20.33 -0.26 -17.85
CA ASP A 115 21.55 0.56 -18.01
C ASP A 115 21.90 1.35 -16.73
N ALA A 116 21.34 0.96 -15.59
CA ALA A 116 21.56 1.62 -14.30
C ALA A 116 22.96 1.31 -13.74
N ALA A 117 23.93 2.14 -14.12
CA ALA A 117 25.28 2.14 -13.57
C ALA A 117 25.76 3.56 -13.25
N GLY A 118 26.57 3.69 -12.19
CA GLY A 118 27.12 4.98 -11.76
C GLY A 118 26.03 6.04 -11.55
N GLU A 119 26.22 7.23 -12.14
CA GLU A 119 25.26 8.34 -12.02
C GLU A 119 23.87 8.00 -12.59
N ARG A 120 23.79 7.15 -13.63
CA ARG A 120 22.48 6.70 -14.16
C ARG A 120 21.75 5.81 -13.17
N GLY A 121 22.50 4.95 -12.47
CA GLY A 121 21.95 4.12 -11.40
C GLY A 121 21.36 4.96 -10.28
N GLU A 122 22.08 6.00 -9.82
CA GLU A 122 21.57 6.87 -8.76
C GLU A 122 20.32 7.65 -9.19
N LYS A 123 20.28 8.16 -10.43
CA LYS A 123 19.08 8.83 -10.96
C LYS A 123 17.88 7.90 -11.04
N TRP A 124 18.10 6.66 -11.44
CA TRP A 124 17.04 5.65 -11.49
C TRP A 124 16.55 5.27 -10.08
N LEU A 125 17.47 5.05 -9.13
CA LEU A 125 17.14 4.82 -7.73
C LEU A 125 16.33 5.98 -7.14
N GLN A 126 16.70 7.23 -7.45
CA GLN A 126 15.94 8.38 -7.00
C GLN A 126 14.49 8.36 -7.52
N ARG A 127 14.27 7.99 -8.79
CA ARG A 127 12.91 7.85 -9.34
C ARG A 127 12.10 6.74 -8.66
N LEU A 128 12.74 5.63 -8.27
CA LEU A 128 12.08 4.58 -7.47
C LEU A 128 11.70 5.10 -6.08
N ARG A 129 12.60 5.86 -5.43
CA ARG A 129 12.31 6.52 -4.14
C ARG A 129 11.14 7.49 -4.24
N ASP A 130 11.12 8.31 -5.30
CA ASP A 130 10.05 9.27 -5.55
C ASP A 130 8.71 8.56 -5.76
N HIS A 131 8.68 7.46 -6.54
CA HIS A 131 7.47 6.64 -6.71
C HIS A 131 6.93 6.10 -5.38
N LEU A 132 7.81 5.64 -4.47
CA LEU A 132 7.39 5.19 -3.14
C LEU A 132 6.93 6.34 -2.25
N ALA A 133 7.57 7.51 -2.34
CA ALA A 133 7.17 8.70 -1.60
C ALA A 133 5.76 9.17 -1.98
N GLU A 134 5.38 9.05 -3.26
CA GLU A 134 3.99 9.28 -3.69
C GLU A 134 3.02 8.31 -3.01
N THR A 135 3.34 7.02 -2.99
CA THR A 135 2.50 6.00 -2.33
C THR A 135 2.38 6.28 -0.83
N GLU A 136 3.49 6.66 -0.18
CA GLU A 136 3.54 7.05 1.22
C GLU A 136 2.67 8.27 1.53
N ALA A 137 2.73 9.31 0.68
CA ALA A 137 1.92 10.51 0.82
C ALA A 137 0.41 10.20 0.74
N GLN A 138 0.02 9.26 -0.12
CA GLN A 138 -1.38 8.84 -0.24
C GLN A 138 -1.92 8.14 1.02
N LEU A 139 -1.07 7.45 1.79
CA LEU A 139 -1.48 6.80 3.04
C LEU A 139 -1.86 7.82 4.14
N GLY A 140 -1.51 9.10 3.95
CA GLY A 140 -1.91 10.20 4.81
C GLY A 140 -1.18 10.26 6.14
N TYR A 141 0.08 9.80 6.16
CA TYR A 141 1.02 10.05 7.27
C TYR A 141 1.67 11.42 7.09
N THR A 142 1.81 12.17 8.18
CA THR A 142 2.41 13.51 8.18
C THR A 142 3.93 13.50 8.23
N GLU A 143 4.51 12.36 8.58
CA GLU A 143 5.95 12.09 8.61
C GLU A 143 6.23 10.82 7.81
N PRO A 144 7.41 10.68 7.18
CA PRO A 144 7.81 9.46 6.50
C PRO A 144 7.78 8.25 7.44
N LEU A 145 7.33 7.11 6.92
CA LEU A 145 7.45 5.82 7.58
C LEU A 145 8.94 5.43 7.68
N PRO A 146 9.33 4.77 8.77
CA PRO A 146 10.73 4.48 9.07
C PRO A 146 11.30 3.35 8.20
N ASP A 147 12.62 3.25 8.09
CA ASP A 147 13.26 2.12 7.39
C ASP A 147 13.39 0.88 8.29
N VAL A 148 12.88 -0.27 7.82
CA VAL A 148 12.74 -1.49 8.63
C VAL A 148 14.06 -2.13 9.02
N ARG A 149 15.09 -2.05 8.16
CA ARG A 149 16.41 -2.62 8.50
C ARG A 149 17.21 -1.76 9.47
N SER A 150 16.73 -0.57 9.83
CA SER A 150 17.21 0.10 11.04
C SER A 150 16.65 -0.63 12.27
N GLY A 151 17.46 -0.91 13.29
CA GLY A 151 16.95 -1.49 14.55
C GLY A 151 15.79 -0.68 15.17
N SER A 152 15.71 0.61 14.85
CA SER A 152 14.60 1.48 15.23
C SER A 152 13.31 1.26 14.41
N GLY A 153 13.42 0.87 13.14
CA GLY A 153 12.30 0.76 12.21
C GLY A 153 11.46 -0.48 12.43
N MET A 154 12.08 -1.62 12.73
CA MET A 154 11.33 -2.83 13.11
C MET A 154 10.46 -2.59 14.36
N MET A 155 10.99 -1.91 15.38
CA MET A 155 10.22 -1.55 16.58
C MET A 155 9.07 -0.58 16.27
N LYS A 156 9.27 0.35 15.34
CA LYS A 156 8.20 1.24 14.87
C LYS A 156 7.14 0.48 14.05
N GLY A 157 7.51 -0.54 13.29
CA GLY A 157 6.57 -1.45 12.61
C GLY A 157 5.68 -2.22 13.59
N PHE A 158 6.24 -2.77 14.66
CA PHE A 158 5.44 -3.38 15.74
C PHE A 158 4.52 -2.36 16.41
N ARG A 159 5.00 -1.12 16.64
CA ARG A 159 4.17 -0.06 17.19
C ARG A 159 3.00 0.29 16.27
N LEU A 160 3.25 0.38 14.96
CA LEU A 160 2.23 0.62 13.94
C LEU A 160 1.17 -0.48 13.97
N ALA A 161 1.60 -1.75 13.96
CA ALA A 161 0.69 -2.89 14.03
C ALA A 161 -0.19 -2.83 15.29
N ARG A 162 0.41 -2.60 16.46
CA ARG A 162 -0.30 -2.49 17.74
C ARG A 162 -1.28 -1.31 17.77
N THR A 163 -0.99 -0.23 17.04
CA THR A 163 -1.85 0.96 16.96
C THR A 163 -3.11 0.68 16.14
N TRP A 164 -2.96 -0.05 15.04
CA TRP A 164 -4.08 -0.36 14.14
C TRP A 164 -4.91 -1.56 14.58
N GLN A 165 -4.32 -2.58 15.23
CA GLN A 165 -4.99 -3.84 15.55
C GLN A 165 -6.38 -3.68 16.19
N PRO A 166 -6.58 -2.82 17.22
CA PRO A 166 -7.90 -2.66 17.83
C PRO A 166 -8.96 -2.11 16.88
N LEU A 167 -8.56 -1.32 15.87
CA LEU A 167 -9.47 -0.78 14.86
C LEU A 167 -9.81 -1.84 13.82
N LEU A 168 -8.83 -2.64 13.40
CA LEU A 168 -9.02 -3.74 12.43
C LEU A 168 -9.94 -4.83 13.00
N ASP A 169 -9.75 -5.20 14.27
CA ASP A 169 -10.58 -6.19 14.96
C ASP A 169 -12.06 -5.76 14.99
N ARG A 170 -12.33 -4.48 15.26
CA ARG A 170 -13.70 -3.93 15.33
C ARG A 170 -14.45 -4.03 14.01
N VAL A 171 -13.74 -4.03 12.89
CA VAL A 171 -14.34 -4.09 11.56
C VAL A 171 -14.16 -5.46 10.90
N GLY A 172 -13.62 -6.45 11.62
CA GLY A 172 -13.39 -7.80 11.12
C GLY A 172 -12.40 -7.85 9.95
N LEU A 173 -11.34 -7.04 10.02
CA LEU A 173 -10.20 -7.11 9.09
C LEU A 173 -9.10 -8.02 9.67
N PRO A 174 -8.31 -8.70 8.82
CA PRO A 174 -7.24 -9.56 9.28
C PRO A 174 -6.15 -8.75 10.01
N PRO A 175 -5.34 -9.41 10.85
CA PRO A 175 -4.23 -8.74 11.54
C PRO A 175 -3.15 -8.26 10.55
N LEU A 176 -2.40 -7.23 10.95
CA LEU A 176 -1.30 -6.68 10.14
C LEU A 176 -0.03 -7.54 10.17
N LEU A 177 0.17 -8.26 11.27
CA LEU A 177 1.32 -9.14 11.46
C LEU A 177 0.85 -10.59 11.53
N PRO A 178 1.68 -11.54 11.07
CA PRO A 178 1.38 -12.96 11.23
C PRO A 178 1.17 -13.30 12.71
N ASP A 179 0.21 -14.16 13.01
CA ASP A 179 -0.09 -14.61 14.39
C ASP A 179 1.13 -15.25 15.09
N ALA A 180 2.06 -15.82 14.32
CA ALA A 180 3.31 -16.38 14.86
C ALA A 180 4.24 -15.30 15.46
N TRP A 181 4.11 -14.05 15.03
CA TRP A 181 4.97 -12.94 15.49
C TRP A 181 4.42 -12.24 16.73
N THR A 182 3.13 -12.42 17.03
CA THR A 182 2.45 -11.80 18.18
C THR A 182 2.28 -12.77 19.35
N ARG A 183 2.40 -14.08 19.11
CA ARG A 183 2.48 -15.09 20.17
C ARG A 183 3.81 -14.99 20.93
N ARG A 184 3.76 -15.18 22.25
CA ARG A 184 4.99 -15.40 23.02
C ARG A 184 5.66 -16.66 22.48
N ALA A 185 6.98 -16.63 22.35
CA ALA A 185 7.74 -17.85 22.16
C ALA A 185 7.57 -18.67 23.45
N ASP A 186 6.79 -19.74 23.36
CA ASP A 186 6.62 -20.72 24.43
C ASP A 186 7.91 -21.52 24.60
#